data_AF-A0A8C4RLC0-F1
#
_entry.id   AF-A0A8C4RLC0-F1
#
_cell.length_a   1.000
_cell.length_b   1.000
_cell.length_c   1.000
_cell.angle_alpha   90.00
_cell.angle_beta   90.00
_cell.angle_gamma   90.00
#
_symmetry.space_group_name_H-M   'P 1'
#
loop_
_entity.id
_entity.type
_entity.pdbx_description
1 polymer ?
#
loop_
_entity_poly.entity_id
_entity_poly.type
_entity_poly.pdbx_seq_one_letter_code
_entity_poly.pdbx_strand_id
1 'polypeptide(L)'
;QRKEIKLVLESVGSVVRVAVETSELQVEVELIPTVELLNCWPKRARWPRFFKRWPSKEKARCIKSFGYNLMAASNYHWLLSFSRAEQVLMSSIDDDGGCRRKCYRITRQLKENVWCPGSKPVINAYHLQTLLLWSCEKYPRTKDWRNFKKSFLRLVKKLLKCVSQRYLRHYFMRGYNLLKYTNTSELDIMAKKIADFLENPQLYIH
;
A
#
# COMPACT_ATOMS: atom_id res chain seq x y z
N GLN A 1 28.37 -4.43 27.45
CA GLN A 1 28.80 -4.90 26.11
C GLN A 1 28.11 -4.05 25.05
N ARG A 2 28.87 -3.27 24.27
CA ARG A 2 28.35 -2.55 23.09
C ARG A 2 28.05 -3.63 22.05
N LYS A 3 26.78 -3.81 21.65
CA LYS A 3 26.44 -4.68 20.52
C LYS A 3 26.96 -4.00 19.26
N GLU A 4 28.03 -4.52 18.67
CA GLU A 4 28.53 -4.06 17.38
C GLU A 4 27.53 -4.46 16.29
N ILE A 5 27.00 -3.47 15.58
CA ILE A 5 26.17 -3.68 14.39
C ILE A 5 27.13 -3.79 13.22
N LYS A 6 27.25 -4.99 12.64
CA LYS A 6 28.05 -5.20 11.44
C LYS A 6 27.19 -4.86 10.21
N LEU A 7 27.67 -3.90 9.43
CA LEU A 7 27.03 -3.47 8.18
C LEU A 7 27.85 -4.02 7.01
N VAL A 8 27.22 -4.82 6.16
CA VAL A 8 27.85 -5.32 4.93
C VAL A 8 27.10 -4.72 3.75
N LEU A 9 27.82 -3.94 2.93
CA LEU A 9 27.28 -3.41 1.67
C LEU A 9 27.20 -4.54 0.65
N GLU A 10 26.01 -4.86 0.17
CA GLU A 10 25.81 -5.97 -0.77
C GLU A 10 25.81 -5.51 -2.22
N SER A 11 25.23 -4.34 -2.50
CA SER A 11 25.17 -3.78 -3.85
C SER A 11 24.88 -2.28 -3.84
N VAL A 12 25.31 -1.60 -4.92
CA VAL A 12 25.08 -0.17 -5.15
C VAL A 12 24.41 0.01 -6.51
N GLY A 13 23.23 0.63 -6.51
CA GLY A 13 22.48 1.03 -7.70
C GLY A 13 21.51 2.17 -7.36
N SER A 14 20.33 2.20 -8.00
CA SER A 14 19.24 3.11 -7.57
C SER A 14 18.70 2.80 -6.16
N VAL A 15 19.02 1.60 -5.65
CA VAL A 15 18.83 1.16 -4.28
C VAL A 15 20.18 0.70 -3.74
N VAL A 16 20.51 1.09 -2.52
CA VAL A 16 21.67 0.61 -1.76
C VAL A 16 21.19 -0.46 -0.80
N ARG A 17 21.70 -1.69 -0.93
CA ARG A 17 21.31 -2.82 -0.08
C ARG A 17 22.38 -3.08 0.95
N VAL A 18 21.96 -3.15 2.21
CA VAL A 18 22.85 -3.35 3.35
C VAL A 18 22.32 -4.51 4.17
N ALA A 19 23.13 -5.53 4.38
CA ALA A 19 22.86 -6.52 5.39
C ALA A 19 23.28 -5.98 6.76
N VAL A 20 22.34 -5.95 7.68
CA VAL A 20 22.51 -5.51 9.05
C VAL A 20 22.46 -6.74 9.93
N GLU A 21 23.60 -7.11 10.50
CA GLU A 21 23.67 -8.20 11.48
C GLU A 21 23.22 -7.67 12.84
N THR A 22 22.10 -8.17 13.34
CA THR A 22 21.63 -7.90 14.71
C THR A 22 21.98 -9.07 15.62
N SER A 23 21.83 -8.89 16.94
CA SER A 23 22.13 -9.98 17.90
C SER A 23 21.23 -11.21 17.76
N GLU A 24 20.11 -11.11 17.06
CA GLU A 24 19.10 -12.17 16.97
C GLU A 24 18.95 -12.71 15.55
N LEU A 25 19.17 -11.87 14.53
CA LEU A 25 18.97 -12.22 13.13
C LEU A 25 19.65 -11.21 12.19
N GLN A 26 19.96 -11.65 10.98
CA GLN A 26 20.42 -10.79 9.90
C GLN A 26 19.19 -10.16 9.20
N VAL A 27 19.23 -8.85 9.00
CA VAL A 27 18.16 -8.09 8.32
C VAL A 27 18.73 -7.43 7.07
N GLU A 28 18.07 -7.61 5.93
CA GLU A 28 18.37 -6.84 4.71
C GLU A 28 17.64 -5.48 4.77
N VAL A 29 18.38 -4.39 4.59
CA VAL A 29 17.87 -3.03 4.56
C VAL A 29 18.09 -2.43 3.18
N GLU A 30 17.00 -2.02 2.54
CA GLU A 30 17.02 -1.29 1.27
C GLU A 30 16.97 0.23 1.53
N LEU A 31 18.05 0.92 1.20
CA LEU A 31 18.15 2.37 1.27
C LEU A 31 17.96 2.96 -0.14
N ILE A 32 16.95 3.81 -0.29
CA ILE A 32 16.64 4.44 -1.58
C ILE A 32 16.94 5.94 -1.46
N PRO A 33 17.91 6.48 -2.22
CA PRO A 33 18.14 7.92 -2.25
C PRO A 33 16.88 8.66 -2.70
N THR A 34 16.49 9.70 -1.93
CA THR A 34 15.31 10.51 -2.25
C THR A 34 15.61 12.00 -2.21
N VAL A 35 15.01 12.75 -3.14
CA VAL A 35 15.00 14.21 -3.12
C VAL A 35 13.62 14.66 -2.68
N GLU A 36 13.57 15.48 -1.64
CA GLU A 36 12.32 16.03 -1.12
C GLU A 36 11.91 17.30 -1.87
N LEU A 37 10.67 17.33 -2.34
CA LEU A 37 10.06 18.50 -2.95
C LEU A 37 8.94 18.98 -2.04
N LEU A 38 9.24 20.01 -1.25
CA LEU A 38 8.34 20.54 -0.23
C LEU A 38 7.36 21.56 -0.82
N ASN A 39 6.20 21.72 -0.18
CA ASN A 39 5.20 22.75 -0.48
C ASN A 39 4.70 22.79 -1.94
N CYS A 40 4.95 21.75 -2.73
CA CYS A 40 4.50 21.66 -4.11
C CYS A 40 3.89 20.28 -4.39
N TRP A 41 2.97 20.22 -5.34
CA TRP A 41 2.29 18.97 -5.70
C TRP A 41 2.36 18.74 -7.21
N PRO A 42 2.60 17.49 -7.69
CA PRO A 42 2.77 17.25 -9.11
C PRO A 42 1.49 17.59 -9.88
N LYS A 43 1.60 18.30 -11.01
CA LYS A 43 0.43 18.63 -11.87
C LYS A 43 -0.33 17.38 -12.34
N ARG A 44 0.38 16.26 -12.51
CA ARG A 44 -0.19 14.94 -12.88
C ARG A 44 -0.98 14.28 -11.74
N ALA A 45 -0.71 14.64 -10.49
CA ALA A 45 -1.38 14.12 -9.31
C ALA A 45 -2.60 14.99 -8.94
N ARG A 46 -3.70 14.84 -9.70
CA ARG A 46 -4.96 15.57 -9.44
C ARG A 46 -5.70 15.02 -8.22
N TRP A 47 -5.20 15.38 -7.05
CA TRP A 47 -5.73 15.05 -5.72
C TRP A 47 -5.75 16.31 -4.84
N PRO A 48 -6.72 16.48 -3.92
CA PRO A 48 -7.91 15.63 -3.71
C PRO A 48 -8.89 15.73 -4.88
N ARG A 49 -9.75 14.73 -5.02
CA ARG A 49 -10.79 14.69 -6.05
C ARG A 49 -12.00 15.52 -5.61
N PHE A 50 -12.64 16.21 -6.55
CA PHE A 50 -13.78 17.09 -6.29
C PHE A 50 -14.99 16.33 -5.69
N PHE A 51 -15.79 17.00 -4.87
CA PHE A 51 -16.95 16.45 -4.14
C PHE A 51 -16.70 15.23 -3.23
N LYS A 52 -15.44 14.91 -2.92
CA LYS A 52 -15.12 13.84 -1.98
C LYS A 52 -15.06 14.39 -0.56
N ARG A 53 -15.67 13.63 0.36
CA ARG A 53 -15.63 13.89 1.81
C ARG A 53 -14.42 13.24 2.50
N TRP A 54 -13.57 12.57 1.72
CA TRP A 54 -12.38 11.88 2.19
C TRP A 54 -11.15 12.29 1.37
N PRO A 55 -10.04 12.64 2.05
CA PRO A 55 -9.99 13.04 3.46
C PRO A 55 -10.73 14.38 3.68
N SER A 56 -10.72 14.93 4.91
CA SER A 56 -11.21 16.29 5.14
C SER A 56 -10.40 17.32 4.34
N LYS A 57 -10.98 18.50 4.09
CA LYS A 57 -10.31 19.57 3.34
C LYS A 57 -9.04 20.04 4.07
N GLU A 58 -9.08 20.10 5.39
CA GLU A 58 -7.99 20.49 6.28
C GLU A 58 -6.84 19.47 6.17
N LYS A 59 -7.17 18.18 6.24
CA LYS A 59 -6.18 17.10 6.10
C LYS A 59 -5.58 17.08 4.69
N ALA A 60 -6.39 17.29 3.65
CA ALA A 60 -5.89 17.38 2.28
C ALA A 60 -4.93 18.57 2.08
N ARG A 61 -5.24 19.73 2.67
CA ARG A 61 -4.35 20.91 2.67
C ARG A 61 -3.04 20.62 3.39
N CYS A 62 -3.11 20.04 4.60
CA CYS A 62 -1.94 19.62 5.37
C CYS A 62 -1.07 18.60 4.60
N ILE A 63 -1.67 17.60 3.96
CA ILE A 63 -0.92 16.63 3.15
C ILE A 63 -0.20 17.32 1.98
N LYS A 64 -0.86 18.28 1.33
CA LYS A 64 -0.25 19.02 0.21
C LYS A 64 0.92 19.90 0.62
N SER A 65 0.93 20.46 1.84
CA SER A 65 2.05 21.27 2.29
C SER A 65 3.34 20.45 2.48
N PHE A 66 3.26 19.15 2.77
CA PHE A 66 4.45 18.30 2.82
C PHE A 66 5.10 18.07 1.45
N GLY A 67 4.34 18.25 0.37
CA GLY A 67 4.77 17.97 -1.00
C GLY A 67 4.99 16.48 -1.28
N TYR A 68 6.02 16.13 -2.06
CA TYR A 68 6.28 14.76 -2.50
C TYR A 68 7.78 14.50 -2.63
N ASN A 69 8.16 13.25 -2.89
CA ASN A 69 9.55 12.85 -3.02
C ASN A 69 9.84 12.35 -4.44
N LEU A 70 11.07 12.53 -4.89
CA LEU A 70 11.63 11.83 -6.04
C LEU A 70 12.53 10.71 -5.50
N MET A 71 12.25 9.47 -5.87
CA MET A 71 13.08 8.32 -5.52
C MET A 71 13.95 7.93 -6.72
N ALA A 72 15.22 7.66 -6.48
CA ALA A 72 16.10 7.12 -7.51
C ALA A 72 15.52 5.79 -8.04
N ALA A 73 15.49 5.63 -9.36
CA ALA A 73 14.95 4.42 -9.99
C ALA A 73 15.92 3.78 -10.99
N SER A 74 16.56 4.60 -11.82
CA SER A 74 17.70 4.21 -12.65
C SER A 74 18.58 5.44 -12.91
N ASN A 75 19.70 5.28 -13.60
CA ASN A 75 20.75 6.30 -13.78
C ASN A 75 20.24 7.70 -14.13
N TYR A 76 19.15 7.81 -14.89
CA TYR A 76 18.57 9.10 -15.30
C TYR A 76 17.06 9.21 -15.05
N HIS A 77 16.48 8.30 -14.26
CA HIS A 77 15.04 8.28 -14.02
C HIS A 77 14.72 8.34 -12.52
N TRP A 78 13.75 9.20 -12.20
CA TRP A 78 13.21 9.37 -10.86
C TRP A 78 11.75 8.93 -10.84
N LEU A 79 11.36 8.25 -9.77
CA LEU A 79 9.96 7.88 -9.50
C LEU A 79 9.34 8.87 -8.52
N LEU A 80 8.10 9.27 -8.81
CA LEU A 80 7.31 10.06 -7.87
C LEU A 80 6.93 9.17 -6.67
N SER A 81 7.22 9.63 -5.47
CA SER A 81 6.84 8.98 -4.23
C SER A 81 5.99 9.92 -3.38
N PHE A 82 4.90 9.36 -2.86
CA PHE A 82 3.94 10.05 -2.01
C PHE A 82 3.95 9.45 -0.60
N SER A 83 5.04 8.80 -0.19
CA SER A 83 5.14 8.05 1.08
C SER A 83 4.71 8.88 2.30
N ARG A 84 5.10 10.15 2.38
CA ARG A 84 4.69 11.07 3.45
C ARG A 84 3.17 11.30 3.48
N ALA A 85 2.58 11.57 2.32
CA ALA A 85 1.14 11.73 2.18
C ALA A 85 0.37 10.44 2.56
N GLU A 86 0.89 9.30 2.14
CA GLU A 86 0.33 7.98 2.44
C GLU A 86 0.41 7.65 3.93
N GLN A 87 1.56 7.92 4.56
CA GLN A 87 1.76 7.73 5.99
C GLN A 87 0.77 8.59 6.79
N VAL A 88 0.58 9.85 6.43
CA VAL A 88 -0.40 10.72 7.09
C VAL A 88 -1.82 10.15 6.93
N LEU A 89 -2.22 9.75 5.72
CA LEU A 89 -3.55 9.14 5.49
C LEU A 89 -3.76 7.85 6.28
N MET A 90 -2.74 6.98 6.33
CA MET A 90 -2.81 5.70 7.02
C MET A 90 -2.78 5.86 8.53
N SER A 91 -1.96 6.77 9.04
CA SER A 91 -1.85 7.05 10.48
C SER A 91 -3.17 7.55 11.07
N SER A 92 -3.88 8.42 10.35
CA SER A 92 -5.15 9.00 10.79
C SER A 92 -6.40 8.29 10.25
N ILE A 93 -6.27 7.05 9.77
CA ILE A 93 -7.30 6.42 8.95
C ILE A 93 -8.61 6.13 9.71
N ASP A 94 -8.51 5.89 11.02
CA ASP A 94 -9.62 5.56 11.91
C ASP A 94 -9.77 6.59 13.05
N ASP A 95 -9.30 7.84 12.86
CA ASP A 95 -9.52 8.94 13.82
C ASP A 95 -11.03 9.17 14.10
N ASP A 96 -11.88 8.74 13.17
CA ASP A 96 -13.34 8.78 13.28
C ASP A 96 -13.94 7.55 13.99
N GLY A 97 -13.11 6.61 14.48
CA GLY A 97 -13.54 5.38 15.16
C GLY A 97 -13.98 4.25 14.21
N GLY A 98 -13.62 4.28 12.93
CA GLY A 98 -13.88 3.19 12.00
C GLY A 98 -12.98 1.96 12.21
N CYS A 99 -13.19 0.91 11.39
CA CYS A 99 -12.38 -0.32 11.42
C CYS A 99 -11.45 -0.51 10.20
N ARG A 100 -11.10 0.56 9.47
CA ARG A 100 -10.36 0.50 8.20
C ARG A 100 -9.00 -0.17 8.37
N ARG A 101 -8.26 0.20 9.43
CA ARG A 101 -6.96 -0.37 9.78
C ARG A 101 -7.07 -1.85 10.11
N LYS A 102 -8.10 -2.25 10.86
CA LYS A 102 -8.35 -3.67 11.16
C LYS A 102 -8.62 -4.45 9.87
N CYS A 103 -9.49 -3.95 8.99
CA CYS A 103 -9.72 -4.57 7.68
C CYS A 103 -8.42 -4.73 6.88
N TYR A 104 -7.60 -3.69 6.81
CA TYR A 104 -6.31 -3.73 6.12
C TYR A 104 -5.36 -4.78 6.70
N ARG A 105 -5.20 -4.83 8.02
CA ARG A 105 -4.30 -5.78 8.69
C ARG A 105 -4.71 -7.23 8.40
N ILE A 106 -5.99 -7.55 8.53
CA ILE A 106 -6.48 -8.92 8.26
C ILE A 106 -6.36 -9.27 6.78
N THR A 107 -6.69 -8.36 5.86
CA THR A 107 -6.48 -8.58 4.42
C THR A 107 -5.00 -8.80 4.09
N ARG A 108 -4.09 -8.06 4.75
CA ARG A 108 -2.65 -8.24 4.57
C ARG A 108 -2.17 -9.61 5.07
N GLN A 109 -2.62 -10.03 6.26
CA GLN A 109 -2.31 -11.35 6.80
C GLN A 109 -2.81 -12.48 5.88
N LEU A 110 -4.03 -12.41 5.37
CA LEU A 110 -4.54 -13.41 4.43
C LEU A 110 -3.77 -13.41 3.10
N LYS A 111 -3.35 -12.23 2.64
CA LYS A 111 -2.46 -12.11 1.47
C LYS A 111 -1.12 -12.80 1.70
N GLU A 112 -0.52 -12.64 2.89
CA GLU A 112 0.79 -13.21 3.24
C GLU A 112 0.71 -14.72 3.50
N ASN A 113 -0.36 -15.20 4.13
CA ASN A 113 -0.47 -16.59 4.58
C ASN A 113 -1.18 -17.52 3.59
N VAL A 114 -2.12 -17.00 2.80
CA VAL A 114 -3.05 -17.83 2.02
C VAL A 114 -2.98 -17.53 0.52
N TRP A 115 -3.23 -16.27 0.15
CA TRP A 115 -3.50 -15.94 -1.26
C TRP A 115 -2.23 -15.80 -2.09
N CYS A 116 -1.19 -15.17 -1.54
CA CYS A 116 0.08 -14.93 -2.24
C CYS A 116 1.26 -14.97 -1.25
N PRO A 117 1.59 -16.17 -0.73
CA PRO A 117 2.79 -16.37 0.07
C PRO A 117 4.05 -16.27 -0.80
N GLY A 118 5.19 -15.93 -0.19
CA GLY A 118 6.50 -15.87 -0.85
C GLY A 118 7.18 -14.50 -0.78
N SER A 119 8.47 -14.49 -1.13
CA SER A 119 9.36 -13.31 -1.01
C SER A 119 9.14 -12.25 -2.09
N LYS A 120 8.60 -12.63 -3.26
CA LYS A 120 8.29 -11.71 -4.37
C LYS A 120 6.81 -11.81 -4.75
N PRO A 121 5.89 -11.34 -3.90
CA PRO A 121 4.47 -11.55 -4.13
C PRO A 121 3.91 -10.66 -5.23
N VAL A 122 3.06 -11.23 -6.08
CA VAL A 122 2.30 -10.56 -7.15
C VAL A 122 1.49 -9.34 -6.64
N ILE A 123 1.05 -9.41 -5.37
CA ILE A 123 0.45 -8.31 -4.62
C ILE A 123 1.26 -8.04 -3.36
N ASN A 124 1.67 -6.79 -3.16
CA ASN A 124 2.42 -6.33 -1.99
C ASN A 124 1.59 -5.42 -1.07
N ALA A 125 2.19 -4.96 0.03
CA ALA A 125 1.55 -4.08 1.00
C ALA A 125 1.10 -2.73 0.39
N TYR A 126 1.83 -2.22 -0.60
CA TYR A 126 1.52 -0.97 -1.31
C TYR A 126 0.22 -1.08 -2.12
N HIS A 127 0.01 -2.21 -2.81
CA HIS A 127 -1.25 -2.49 -3.52
C HIS A 127 -2.44 -2.52 -2.55
N LEU A 128 -2.31 -3.21 -1.41
CA LEU A 128 -3.37 -3.28 -0.40
C LEU A 128 -3.65 -1.91 0.25
N GLN A 129 -2.61 -1.10 0.48
CA GLN A 129 -2.75 0.27 0.98
C GLN A 129 -3.51 1.13 -0.02
N THR A 130 -3.12 1.08 -1.30
CA THR A 130 -3.80 1.82 -2.38
C THR A 130 -5.28 1.41 -2.50
N LEU A 131 -5.57 0.10 -2.42
CA LEU A 131 -6.92 -0.43 -2.43
C LEU A 131 -7.77 0.15 -1.29
N LEU A 132 -7.20 0.21 -0.08
CA LEU A 132 -7.84 0.76 1.11
C LEU A 132 -8.14 2.26 0.96
N LEU A 133 -7.17 3.06 0.50
CA LEU A 133 -7.35 4.50 0.28
C LEU A 133 -8.49 4.77 -0.72
N TRP A 134 -8.56 4.01 -1.81
CA TRP A 134 -9.69 4.08 -2.73
C TRP A 134 -11.02 3.64 -2.10
N SER A 135 -11.00 2.70 -1.16
CA SER A 135 -12.21 2.26 -0.46
C SER A 135 -12.70 3.33 0.50
N CYS A 136 -11.80 4.03 1.18
CA CYS A 136 -12.13 5.17 2.03
C CYS A 136 -12.76 6.31 1.22
N GLU A 137 -12.24 6.57 0.01
CA GLU A 137 -12.83 7.60 -0.84
C GLU A 137 -14.22 7.22 -1.39
N LYS A 138 -14.45 5.93 -1.64
CA LYS A 138 -15.77 5.42 -2.04
C LYS A 138 -16.77 5.42 -0.87
N TYR A 139 -16.29 5.14 0.34
CA TYR A 139 -17.09 5.03 1.56
C TYR A 139 -16.52 5.98 2.63
N PRO A 140 -16.75 7.29 2.50
CA PRO A 140 -16.06 8.28 3.34
C PRO A 140 -16.63 8.37 4.76
N ARG A 141 -17.82 7.81 5.03
CA ARG A 141 -18.50 7.99 6.31
C ARG A 141 -18.12 6.89 7.29
N THR A 142 -17.96 7.24 8.55
CA THR A 142 -17.69 6.29 9.66
C THR A 142 -18.69 5.14 9.71
N LYS A 143 -19.98 5.42 9.48
CA LYS A 143 -21.04 4.40 9.47
C LYS A 143 -20.78 3.26 8.47
N ASP A 144 -20.10 3.56 7.37
CA ASP A 144 -19.76 2.56 6.35
C ASP A 144 -18.68 1.58 6.84
N TRP A 145 -17.99 1.94 7.93
CA TRP A 145 -16.89 1.23 8.57
C TRP A 145 -17.17 0.83 10.03
N ARG A 146 -18.43 0.87 10.49
CA ARG A 146 -18.78 0.38 11.83
C ARG A 146 -18.78 -1.15 11.92
N ASN A 147 -19.31 -1.82 10.89
CA ASN A 147 -19.37 -3.29 10.87
C ASN A 147 -18.11 -3.86 10.22
N PHE A 148 -17.23 -4.44 11.05
CA PHE A 148 -15.98 -5.02 10.61
C PHE A 148 -16.14 -6.09 9.52
N LYS A 149 -17.00 -7.10 9.75
CA LYS A 149 -17.19 -8.22 8.80
C LYS A 149 -17.62 -7.71 7.42
N LYS A 150 -18.61 -6.81 7.39
CA LYS A 150 -19.11 -6.20 6.14
C LYS A 150 -18.04 -5.37 5.43
N SER A 151 -17.26 -4.60 6.17
CA SER A 151 -16.21 -3.74 5.61
C SER A 151 -15.01 -4.54 5.09
N PHE A 152 -14.61 -5.55 5.84
CA PHE A 152 -13.56 -6.48 5.46
C PHE A 152 -13.92 -7.24 4.17
N LEU A 153 -15.10 -7.88 4.12
CA LEU A 153 -15.56 -8.60 2.91
C LEU A 153 -15.66 -7.66 1.70
N ARG A 154 -16.06 -6.40 1.91
CA ARG A 154 -16.09 -5.41 0.84
C ARG A 154 -14.69 -5.09 0.30
N LEU A 155 -13.70 -5.01 1.18
CA LEU A 155 -12.30 -4.80 0.79
C LEU A 155 -11.77 -6.01 0.02
N VAL A 156 -12.05 -7.23 0.48
CA VAL A 156 -11.65 -8.48 -0.21
C VAL A 156 -12.31 -8.61 -1.58
N LYS A 157 -13.62 -8.37 -1.71
CA LYS A 157 -14.32 -8.37 -3.01
C LYS A 157 -13.73 -7.34 -3.97
N LYS A 158 -13.30 -6.18 -3.45
CA LYS A 158 -12.64 -5.16 -4.26
C LYS A 158 -11.24 -5.59 -4.69
N LEU A 159 -10.49 -6.27 -3.82
CA LEU A 159 -9.20 -6.86 -4.17
C LEU A 159 -9.37 -7.87 -5.30
N LEU A 160 -10.32 -8.81 -5.17
CA LEU A 160 -10.65 -9.78 -6.21
C LEU A 160 -10.93 -9.09 -7.53
N LYS A 161 -11.80 -8.07 -7.55
CA LYS A 161 -12.08 -7.29 -8.76
C LYS A 161 -10.81 -6.69 -9.38
N CYS A 162 -9.94 -6.06 -8.58
CA CYS A 162 -8.71 -5.47 -9.08
C CYS A 162 -7.74 -6.50 -9.66
N VAL A 163 -7.61 -7.66 -9.00
CA VAL A 163 -6.75 -8.77 -9.45
C VAL A 163 -7.30 -9.37 -10.73
N SER A 164 -8.58 -9.74 -10.79
CA SER A 164 -9.22 -10.32 -11.98
C SER A 164 -9.21 -9.37 -13.18
N GLN A 165 -9.35 -8.06 -12.95
CA GLN A 165 -9.26 -7.05 -14.00
C GLN A 165 -7.83 -6.62 -14.32
N ARG A 166 -6.84 -7.13 -13.56
CA ARG A 166 -5.41 -6.76 -13.66
C ARG A 166 -5.23 -5.24 -13.61
N TYR A 167 -6.05 -4.58 -12.80
CA TYR A 167 -6.16 -3.13 -12.75
C TYR A 167 -6.33 -2.62 -11.32
N LEU A 168 -5.32 -1.90 -10.84
CA LEU A 168 -5.37 -1.09 -9.64
C LEU A 168 -4.77 0.28 -9.93
N ARG A 169 -5.62 1.29 -10.02
CA ARG A 169 -5.16 2.66 -10.25
C ARG A 169 -4.37 3.18 -9.05
N HIS A 170 -3.24 3.83 -9.29
CA HIS A 170 -2.50 4.57 -8.27
C HIS A 170 -3.41 5.62 -7.60
N TYR A 171 -3.30 5.80 -6.28
CA TYR A 171 -4.22 6.66 -5.53
C TYR A 171 -4.11 8.16 -5.93
N PHE A 172 -2.89 8.71 -5.98
CA PHE A 172 -2.65 10.11 -6.37
C PHE A 172 -2.53 10.35 -7.88
N MET A 173 -1.85 9.46 -8.61
CA MET A 173 -1.53 9.64 -10.03
C MET A 173 -2.64 9.13 -10.97
N ARG A 174 -3.24 10.04 -11.74
CA ARG A 174 -4.28 9.70 -12.72
C ARG A 174 -3.63 9.09 -13.97
N GLY A 175 -3.60 7.76 -14.08
CA GLY A 175 -3.16 7.06 -15.30
C GLY A 175 -2.20 5.90 -15.06
N TYR A 176 -1.74 5.72 -13.82
CA TYR A 176 -0.83 4.63 -13.47
C TYR A 176 -1.65 3.43 -12.96
N ASN A 177 -1.58 2.32 -13.70
CA ASN A 177 -2.05 1.02 -13.23
C ASN A 177 -0.89 0.29 -12.55
N LEU A 178 -1.04 0.02 -11.25
CA LEU A 178 -0.04 -0.66 -10.43
C LEU A 178 0.13 -2.14 -10.81
N LEU A 179 -0.84 -2.75 -11.49
CA LEU A 179 -0.81 -4.16 -11.89
C LEU A 179 -0.42 -4.38 -13.36
N LYS A 180 0.03 -3.33 -14.06
CA LYS A 180 0.25 -3.38 -15.52
C LYS A 180 1.31 -4.41 -15.94
N TYR A 181 2.37 -4.56 -15.15
CA TYR A 181 3.53 -5.41 -15.47
C TYR A 181 3.64 -6.61 -14.54
N THR A 182 2.54 -6.94 -13.88
CA THR A 182 2.47 -8.02 -12.91
C THR A 182 2.17 -9.35 -13.63
N ASN A 183 2.73 -10.46 -13.15
CA ASN A 183 2.53 -11.78 -13.75
C ASN A 183 1.03 -12.14 -13.77
N THR A 184 0.47 -12.32 -14.97
CA THR A 184 -0.97 -12.55 -15.15
C THR A 184 -1.41 -13.91 -14.63
N SER A 185 -0.58 -14.95 -14.77
CA SER A 185 -0.88 -16.30 -14.25
C SER A 185 -0.94 -16.29 -12.72
N GLU A 186 0.00 -15.63 -12.07
CA GLU A 186 -0.01 -15.48 -10.61
C GLU A 186 -1.21 -14.66 -10.10
N LEU A 187 -1.62 -13.63 -10.85
CA LEU A 187 -2.84 -12.88 -10.55
C LEU A 187 -4.08 -13.77 -10.66
N ASP A 188 -4.18 -14.60 -11.71
CA ASP A 188 -5.33 -15.49 -11.90
C ASP A 188 -5.41 -16.57 -10.80
N ILE A 189 -4.25 -17.14 -10.39
CA ILE A 189 -4.16 -18.06 -9.25
C ILE A 189 -4.61 -17.37 -7.96
N MET A 190 -4.12 -16.15 -7.71
CA MET A 190 -4.51 -15.37 -6.54
C MET A 190 -6.01 -15.04 -6.55
N ALA A 191 -6.57 -14.69 -7.71
CA ALA A 191 -8.00 -14.44 -7.87
C ALA A 191 -8.83 -15.66 -7.48
N LYS A 192 -8.45 -16.86 -7.95
CA LYS A 192 -9.11 -18.12 -7.59
C LYS A 192 -9.11 -18.34 -6.08
N LYS A 193 -7.95 -18.22 -5.42
CA LYS A 193 -7.84 -18.37 -3.95
C LYS A 193 -8.70 -17.36 -3.17
N ILE A 194 -8.83 -16.12 -3.67
CA ILE A 194 -9.70 -15.12 -3.04
C ILE A 194 -11.18 -15.45 -3.26
N ALA A 195 -11.55 -15.96 -4.44
CA ALA A 195 -12.91 -16.41 -4.72
C ALA A 195 -13.30 -17.58 -3.80
N ASP A 196 -12.43 -18.60 -3.69
CA ASP A 196 -12.63 -19.75 -2.80
C ASP A 196 -12.82 -19.30 -1.33
N PHE A 197 -12.01 -18.34 -0.87
CA PHE A 197 -12.17 -17.71 0.46
C PHE A 197 -13.52 -17.01 0.64
N LEU A 198 -14.01 -16.31 -0.39
CA LEU A 198 -15.28 -15.59 -0.32
C LEU A 198 -16.50 -16.53 -0.31
N GLU A 199 -16.38 -17.70 -0.93
CA GLU A 199 -17.38 -18.77 -0.89
C GLU A 199 -17.37 -19.49 0.46
N ASN A 200 -16.17 -19.80 0.98
CA ASN A 200 -16.01 -20.58 2.21
C ASN A 200 -15.09 -19.88 3.24
N PRO A 201 -15.50 -18.75 3.84
CA PRO A 201 -14.63 -17.98 4.74
C PRO A 201 -14.21 -18.73 6.01
N GLN A 202 -15.02 -19.70 6.44
CA GLN A 202 -14.85 -20.46 7.69
C GLN A 202 -13.59 -21.34 7.65
N LEU A 203 -13.14 -21.74 6.45
CA LEU A 203 -11.97 -22.61 6.28
C LEU A 203 -10.64 -21.89 6.53
N TYR A 204 -10.67 -20.57 6.68
CA TYR A 204 -9.47 -19.72 6.76
C TYR A 204 -9.41 -18.88 8.05
N ILE A 205 -10.44 -18.99 8.90
CA ILE A 205 -10.54 -18.30 10.18
C ILE A 205 -10.59 -19.38 11.25
N HIS A 206 -9.42 -19.71 11.81
CA HIS A 206 -9.27 -20.54 13.00
C HIS A 206 -9.20 -19.65 14.25
#